data_AF-A0A9P0JC87-F1
#
_entry.id   AF-A0A9P0JC87-F1
#
_cell.length_a   1.000
_cell.length_b   1.000
_cell.length_c   1.000
_cell.angle_alpha   90.00
_cell.angle_beta   90.00
_cell.angle_gamma   90.00
#
_symmetry.space_group_name_H-M   'P 1'
#
loop_
_entity.id
_entity.type
_entity.pdbx_description
1 polymer ?
#
loop_
_entity_poly.entity_id
_entity_poly.type
_entity_poly.pdbx_seq_one_letter_code
_entity_poly.pdbx_strand_id
1 'polypeptide(L)'
;MSGVNRYGHYRSDQGKRKQNRIPNDWMNCPPIATSGIANSFVVFKTPLDYKYNSTIAFHKRFNPQMVFQHMFSYQESIGLWIDLTNTTRYYDKFEIEKMECAYEKIACDGHGDLPHPKLVKLFVNKCSNFLKNNFSQYIGVHCTHGFNRTGFFVVSYLVEELHYDVASAIRHFAAARPPGIYRQNYIDELFIRYGQYSNEAPIMASKPHWIF
;
A
#
# COMPACT_ATOMS: atom_id res chain seq x y z
N MET A 1 -54.04 25.64 -4.88
CA MET A 1 -54.00 24.21 -5.25
C MET A 1 -52.65 23.93 -5.89
N SER A 2 -51.97 22.93 -5.34
CA SER A 2 -50.59 22.51 -5.53
C SER A 2 -50.38 21.83 -6.88
N GLY A 3 -49.31 22.21 -7.59
CA GLY A 3 -48.81 21.50 -8.77
C GLY A 3 -47.31 21.24 -8.61
N VAL A 4 -46.96 20.08 -8.05
CA VAL A 4 -45.58 19.58 -7.94
C VAL A 4 -45.24 18.88 -9.25
N ASN A 5 -44.31 19.43 -10.04
CA ASN A 5 -43.78 18.73 -11.21
C ASN A 5 -42.46 18.03 -10.84
N ARG A 6 -42.50 16.70 -10.76
CA ARG A 6 -41.38 15.80 -10.46
C ARG A 6 -40.50 15.64 -11.70
N TYR A 7 -39.29 16.20 -11.69
CA TYR A 7 -38.23 15.75 -12.57
C TYR A 7 -37.33 14.77 -11.81
N GLY A 8 -37.62 13.48 -11.97
CA GLY A 8 -36.70 12.41 -11.58
C GLY A 8 -35.49 12.41 -12.51
N HIS A 9 -34.33 12.79 -11.97
CA HIS A 9 -33.05 12.62 -12.65
C HIS A 9 -32.72 11.13 -12.74
N TYR A 10 -32.96 10.53 -13.91
CA TYR A 10 -32.32 9.28 -14.31
C TYR A 10 -30.81 9.52 -14.45
N ARG A 11 -30.04 9.26 -13.40
CA ARG A 11 -28.57 9.16 -13.50
C ARG A 11 -28.25 7.99 -14.43
N SER A 12 -27.58 8.28 -15.54
CA SER A 12 -27.18 7.31 -16.55
C SER A 12 -26.30 6.21 -15.95
N ASP A 13 -26.58 4.97 -16.37
CA ASP A 13 -25.90 3.74 -15.94
C ASP A 13 -24.39 3.73 -16.31
N GLN A 14 -23.98 4.64 -17.20
CA GLN A 14 -22.58 4.84 -17.59
C GLN A 14 -21.70 5.42 -16.46
N GLY A 15 -22.27 6.19 -15.53
CA GLY A 15 -21.54 6.75 -14.38
C GLY A 15 -21.17 5.70 -13.33
N LYS A 16 -22.03 4.69 -13.13
CA LYS A 16 -21.80 3.59 -12.18
C LYS A 16 -20.66 2.66 -12.62
N ARG A 17 -20.49 2.46 -13.94
CA ARG A 17 -19.47 1.55 -14.52
C ARG A 17 -18.03 1.95 -14.22
N LYS A 18 -17.71 3.23 -14.00
CA LYS A 18 -16.34 3.67 -13.64
C LYS A 18 -16.01 3.52 -12.15
N GLN A 19 -17.02 3.50 -11.28
CA GLN A 19 -16.80 3.62 -9.83
C GLN A 19 -16.24 2.34 -9.19
N ASN A 20 -16.61 1.18 -9.73
CA ASN A 20 -16.25 -0.14 -9.17
C ASN A 20 -15.36 -0.97 -10.11
N ARG A 21 -14.54 -0.31 -10.95
CA ARG A 21 -13.55 -1.02 -11.77
C ARG A 21 -12.39 -1.51 -10.90
N ILE A 22 -12.18 -2.82 -10.89
CA ILE A 22 -11.02 -3.47 -10.26
C ILE A 22 -9.74 -2.95 -10.95
N PRO A 23 -8.66 -2.64 -10.20
CA PRO A 23 -7.39 -2.26 -10.82
C PRO A 23 -6.84 -3.38 -11.71
N ASN A 24 -6.17 -3.02 -12.80
CA ASN A 24 -5.48 -4.00 -13.65
C ASN A 24 -4.48 -4.83 -12.81
N ASP A 25 -4.35 -6.11 -13.15
CA ASP A 25 -3.46 -7.10 -12.50
C ASP A 25 -3.69 -7.35 -11.00
N TRP A 26 -4.73 -6.75 -10.41
CA TRP A 26 -5.02 -6.90 -8.98
C TRP A 26 -5.44 -8.33 -8.61
N MET A 27 -6.13 -9.03 -9.51
CA MET A 27 -6.69 -10.36 -9.26
C MET A 27 -5.63 -11.45 -9.07
N ASN A 28 -4.47 -11.32 -9.71
CA ASN A 28 -3.38 -12.28 -9.61
C ASN A 28 -2.23 -11.76 -8.72
N CYS A 29 -2.25 -10.48 -8.37
CA CYS A 29 -1.35 -9.90 -7.38
C CYS A 29 -1.53 -10.56 -6.00
N PRO A 30 -0.45 -11.07 -5.36
CA PRO A 30 -0.52 -11.63 -4.01
C PRO A 30 -1.09 -10.63 -3.01
N PRO A 31 -1.94 -11.03 -2.04
CA PRO A 31 -2.66 -10.09 -1.18
C PRO A 31 -1.76 -9.32 -0.20
N ILE A 32 -0.89 -10.03 0.52
CA ILE A 32 -0.09 -9.51 1.64
C ILE A 32 1.34 -10.06 1.59
N ALA A 33 2.30 -9.36 2.20
CA ALA A 33 3.68 -9.82 2.37
C ALA A 33 3.73 -11.18 3.07
N THR A 34 4.76 -11.97 2.79
CA THR A 34 4.97 -13.30 3.40
C THR A 34 5.45 -13.20 4.84
N SER A 35 6.03 -12.06 5.23
CA SER A 35 6.48 -11.78 6.59
C SER A 35 6.42 -10.28 6.87
N GLY A 36 6.51 -9.92 8.15
CA GLY A 36 6.77 -8.55 8.56
C GLY A 36 8.13 -8.04 8.07
N ILE A 37 8.26 -6.71 7.96
CA ILE A 37 9.50 -6.02 7.59
C ILE A 37 9.99 -5.25 8.81
N ALA A 38 11.20 -5.58 9.26
CA ALA A 38 11.87 -4.97 10.41
C ALA A 38 11.00 -4.91 11.68
N ASN A 39 10.15 -5.93 11.88
CA ASN A 39 9.18 -6.03 12.98
C ASN A 39 8.32 -4.78 13.18
N SER A 40 8.13 -3.99 12.12
CA SER A 40 7.49 -2.68 12.18
C SER A 40 6.43 -2.50 11.09
N PHE A 41 6.60 -3.16 9.94
CA PHE A 41 5.72 -2.97 8.79
C PHE A 41 5.13 -4.28 8.29
N VAL A 42 3.87 -4.21 7.88
CA VAL A 42 3.22 -5.19 7.03
C VAL A 42 2.75 -4.51 5.76
N VAL A 43 3.05 -5.09 4.61
CA VAL A 43 2.74 -4.50 3.30
C VAL A 43 1.79 -5.37 2.51
N PHE A 44 0.83 -4.75 1.81
CA PHE A 44 -0.22 -5.46 1.10
C PHE A 44 -0.68 -4.69 -0.14
N LYS A 45 -1.42 -5.35 -1.04
CA LYS A 45 -2.14 -4.68 -2.14
C LYS A 45 -3.37 -3.95 -1.58
N THR A 46 -3.94 -2.99 -2.29
CA THR A 46 -5.17 -2.33 -1.79
C THR A 46 -6.26 -3.37 -1.56
N PRO A 47 -6.90 -3.44 -0.38
CA PRO A 47 -8.09 -4.26 -0.23
C PRO A 47 -9.23 -3.68 -1.06
N LEU A 48 -10.21 -4.52 -1.39
CA LEU A 48 -11.45 -4.15 -2.06
C LEU A 48 -12.60 -4.62 -1.17
N ASP A 49 -13.47 -3.68 -0.79
CA ASP A 49 -14.61 -3.97 0.08
C ASP A 49 -15.77 -4.65 -0.69
N TYR A 50 -16.90 -4.78 0.00
CA TYR A 50 -18.09 -5.45 -0.51
C TYR A 50 -18.62 -4.89 -1.85
N LYS A 51 -18.30 -3.65 -2.23
CA LYS A 51 -18.73 -3.04 -3.51
C LYS A 51 -18.22 -3.83 -4.73
N TYR A 52 -17.16 -4.63 -4.56
CA TYR A 52 -16.52 -5.41 -5.63
C TYR A 52 -16.87 -6.90 -5.58
N ASN A 53 -17.67 -7.36 -4.60
CA ASN A 53 -17.92 -8.80 -4.40
C ASN A 53 -18.63 -9.47 -5.59
N SER A 54 -19.44 -8.73 -6.35
CA SER A 54 -20.14 -9.26 -7.53
C SER A 54 -19.23 -9.51 -8.73
N THR A 55 -18.03 -8.92 -8.75
CA THR A 55 -17.06 -9.04 -9.85
C THR A 55 -15.83 -9.87 -9.47
N ILE A 56 -15.67 -10.22 -8.19
CA ILE A 56 -14.53 -10.97 -7.66
C ILE A 56 -15.01 -12.33 -7.13
N ALA A 57 -14.46 -13.41 -7.70
CA ALA A 57 -14.67 -14.76 -7.21
C ALA A 57 -14.29 -14.87 -5.71
N PHE A 58 -15.07 -15.62 -4.94
CA PHE A 58 -14.95 -15.70 -3.48
C PHE A 58 -13.49 -15.91 -2.98
N HIS A 59 -12.78 -16.86 -3.58
CA HIS A 59 -11.40 -17.21 -3.22
C HIS A 59 -10.33 -16.17 -3.60
N LYS A 60 -10.68 -15.15 -4.39
CA LYS A 60 -9.80 -14.03 -4.77
C LYS A 60 -10.12 -12.74 -4.03
N ARG A 61 -11.15 -12.73 -3.18
CA ARG A 61 -11.52 -11.54 -2.40
C ARG A 61 -10.42 -11.22 -1.39
N PHE A 62 -10.23 -9.93 -1.16
CA PHE A 62 -9.28 -9.41 -0.20
C PHE A 62 -9.81 -8.08 0.32
N ASN A 63 -10.45 -8.10 1.48
CA ASN A 63 -11.07 -6.94 2.12
C ASN A 63 -10.21 -6.46 3.31
N PRO A 64 -10.50 -5.29 3.91
CA PRO A 64 -9.72 -4.79 5.04
C PRO A 64 -9.65 -5.74 6.23
N GLN A 65 -10.77 -6.40 6.59
CA GLN A 65 -10.83 -7.34 7.70
C GLN A 65 -9.83 -8.50 7.54
N MET A 66 -9.62 -8.97 6.32
CA MET A 66 -8.66 -10.05 6.04
C MET A 66 -7.21 -9.64 6.35
N VAL A 67 -6.87 -8.35 6.30
CA VAL A 67 -5.54 -7.85 6.71
C VAL A 67 -5.36 -7.97 8.21
N PHE A 68 -6.34 -7.51 8.99
CA PHE A 68 -6.32 -7.63 10.45
C PHE A 68 -6.33 -9.10 10.91
N GLN A 69 -7.15 -9.94 10.28
CA GLN A 69 -7.20 -11.38 10.57
C GLN A 69 -5.85 -12.06 10.31
N HIS A 70 -5.16 -11.68 9.23
CA HIS A 70 -3.83 -12.18 8.93
C HIS A 70 -2.85 -11.82 10.03
N MET A 71 -2.79 -10.56 10.47
CA MET A 71 -1.88 -10.17 11.56
C MET A 71 -2.25 -10.84 12.89
N PHE A 72 -3.54 -10.92 13.20
CA PHE A 72 -4.02 -11.59 14.40
C PHE A 72 -3.60 -13.07 14.47
N SER A 73 -3.54 -13.78 13.34
CA SER A 73 -3.09 -15.18 13.33
C SER A 73 -1.61 -15.35 13.70
N TYR A 74 -0.81 -14.28 13.61
CA TYR A 74 0.57 -14.22 14.10
C TYR A 74 0.68 -13.59 15.49
N GLN A 75 -0.45 -13.34 16.18
CA GLN A 75 -0.52 -12.63 17.46
C GLN A 75 -0.01 -11.18 17.37
N GLU A 76 -0.12 -10.58 16.18
CA GLU A 76 0.30 -9.21 15.91
C GLU A 76 -0.92 -8.30 15.67
N SER A 77 -0.74 -7.00 15.88
CA SER A 77 -1.79 -6.00 15.65
C SER A 77 -1.29 -4.85 14.75
N ILE A 78 -2.22 -4.16 14.08
CA ILE A 78 -1.93 -2.98 13.26
C ILE A 78 -2.54 -1.76 13.94
N GLY A 79 -1.72 -0.79 14.34
CA GLY A 79 -2.21 0.46 14.95
C GLY A 79 -2.22 1.66 14.00
N LEU A 80 -1.51 1.57 12.87
CA LEU A 80 -1.50 2.62 11.83
C LEU A 80 -1.62 2.02 10.43
N TRP A 81 -2.52 2.57 9.63
CA TRP A 81 -2.79 2.18 8.25
C TRP A 81 -2.46 3.34 7.30
N ILE A 82 -1.46 3.16 6.44
CA ILE A 82 -1.01 4.14 5.46
C ILE A 82 -1.45 3.74 4.05
N ASP A 83 -2.37 4.51 3.50
CA ASP A 83 -2.88 4.39 2.12
C ASP A 83 -2.13 5.34 1.18
N LEU A 84 -1.31 4.77 0.30
CA LEU A 84 -0.52 5.50 -0.70
C LEU A 84 -1.25 5.69 -2.05
N THR A 85 -2.51 5.26 -2.15
CA THR A 85 -3.30 5.40 -3.39
C THR A 85 -3.79 6.83 -3.57
N ASN A 86 -4.09 7.23 -4.82
CA ASN A 86 -4.70 8.54 -5.12
C ASN A 86 -6.21 8.43 -5.34
N THR A 87 -6.91 7.69 -4.48
CA THR A 87 -8.35 7.42 -4.60
C THR A 87 -8.92 6.90 -3.29
N THR A 88 -10.22 7.02 -3.07
CA THR A 88 -10.94 6.49 -1.89
C THR A 88 -11.99 5.45 -2.26
N ARG A 89 -11.99 4.96 -3.51
CA ARG A 89 -13.07 4.10 -4.01
C ARG A 89 -12.95 2.61 -3.62
N TYR A 90 -11.79 2.18 -3.14
CA TYR A 90 -11.47 0.76 -2.99
C TYR A 90 -12.10 0.12 -1.76
N TYR A 91 -12.06 0.79 -0.63
CA TYR A 91 -12.64 0.36 0.62
C TYR A 91 -13.07 1.59 1.42
N ASP A 92 -13.95 1.41 2.40
CA ASP A 92 -14.30 2.47 3.34
C ASP A 92 -13.26 2.56 4.46
N LYS A 93 -12.67 3.75 4.66
CA LYS A 93 -11.69 3.96 5.75
C LYS A 93 -12.30 3.74 7.13
N PHE A 94 -13.61 3.87 7.28
CA PHE A 94 -14.29 3.61 8.56
C PHE A 94 -14.19 2.13 8.97
N GLU A 95 -13.96 1.20 8.03
CA GLU A 95 -13.68 -0.21 8.37
C GLU A 95 -12.33 -0.35 9.09
N ILE A 96 -11.37 0.54 8.80
CA ILE A 96 -10.05 0.56 9.45
C ILE A 96 -10.16 1.19 10.84
N GLU A 97 -10.80 2.36 10.92
CA GLU A 97 -10.96 3.12 12.17
C GLU A 97 -11.75 2.33 13.23
N LYS A 98 -12.73 1.50 12.81
CA LYS A 98 -13.48 0.60 13.70
C LYS A 98 -12.63 -0.49 14.36
N MET A 99 -11.48 -0.81 13.78
CA MET A 99 -10.53 -1.78 14.32
C MET A 99 -9.50 -1.10 15.25
N GLU A 100 -9.80 0.09 15.75
CA GLU A 100 -8.91 0.93 16.58
C GLU A 100 -7.57 1.24 15.88
N CYS A 101 -7.59 1.25 14.55
CA CYS A 101 -6.42 1.50 13.72
C CYS A 101 -6.50 2.90 13.10
N ALA A 102 -5.47 3.73 13.33
CA ALA A 102 -5.40 5.06 12.75
C ALA A 102 -5.27 4.98 11.23
N TYR A 103 -5.97 5.85 10.50
CA TYR A 103 -5.94 5.88 9.04
C TYR A 103 -5.24 7.15 8.50
N GLU A 104 -4.24 6.96 7.67
CA GLU A 104 -3.46 8.04 7.06
C GLU A 104 -3.38 7.87 5.55
N LYS A 105 -3.74 8.91 4.80
CA LYS A 105 -3.63 8.92 3.35
C LYS A 105 -2.48 9.81 2.91
N ILE A 106 -1.49 9.23 2.24
CA ILE A 106 -0.39 9.95 1.60
C ILE A 106 -0.56 9.79 0.10
N ALA A 107 -1.41 10.64 -0.47
CA ALA A 107 -1.75 10.58 -1.88
C ALA A 107 -0.51 10.87 -2.74
N CYS A 108 -0.02 9.85 -3.44
CA CYS A 108 1.04 9.98 -4.42
C CYS A 108 0.44 10.01 -5.82
N ASP A 109 0.97 10.85 -6.69
CA ASP A 109 0.50 10.98 -8.07
C ASP A 109 0.54 9.65 -8.84
N GLY A 110 -0.29 9.60 -9.88
CA GLY A 110 -0.49 8.40 -10.71
C GLY A 110 0.69 8.10 -11.63
N HIS A 111 0.49 7.15 -12.53
CA HIS A 111 1.33 6.94 -13.73
C HIS A 111 2.80 6.53 -13.56
N GLY A 112 3.29 6.36 -12.32
CA GLY A 112 4.63 5.82 -12.09
C GLY A 112 5.69 6.86 -11.81
N ASP A 113 5.29 8.08 -11.49
CA ASP A 113 6.18 9.10 -10.99
C ASP A 113 6.85 8.64 -9.69
N LEU A 114 8.08 9.08 -9.49
CA LEU A 114 8.84 8.79 -8.29
C LEU A 114 8.28 9.58 -7.10
N PRO A 115 8.21 8.99 -5.89
CA PRO A 115 7.74 9.73 -4.71
C PRO A 115 8.60 10.99 -4.45
N HIS A 116 7.93 12.13 -4.40
CA HIS A 116 8.58 13.40 -4.11
C HIS A 116 9.23 13.37 -2.70
N PRO A 117 10.47 13.89 -2.51
CA PRO A 117 11.17 13.83 -1.22
C PRO A 117 10.35 14.33 -0.03
N LYS A 118 9.54 15.38 -0.20
CA LYS A 118 8.61 15.87 0.83
C LYS A 118 7.61 14.81 1.32
N LEU A 119 7.07 13.98 0.42
CA LEU A 119 6.14 12.91 0.80
C LEU A 119 6.87 11.80 1.54
N VAL A 120 8.10 11.46 1.10
CA VAL A 120 8.95 10.48 1.80
C VAL A 120 9.23 10.94 3.23
N LYS A 121 9.67 12.20 3.41
CA LYS A 121 9.86 12.78 4.73
C LYS A 121 8.58 12.76 5.59
N LEU A 122 7.43 13.04 4.99
CA LEU A 122 6.14 12.95 5.69
C LEU A 122 5.84 11.52 6.16
N PHE A 123 6.04 10.53 5.29
CA PHE A 123 5.87 9.12 5.62
C PHE A 123 6.81 8.70 6.76
N VAL A 124 8.10 9.03 6.65
CA VAL A 124 9.11 8.70 7.67
C VAL A 124 8.72 9.28 9.02
N ASN A 125 8.42 10.58 9.06
CA ASN A 125 7.99 11.26 10.28
C ASN A 125 6.74 10.63 10.91
N LYS A 126 5.72 10.27 10.11
CA LYS A 126 4.50 9.62 10.61
C LYS A 126 4.82 8.25 11.21
N CYS A 127 5.65 7.46 10.53
CA CYS A 127 6.04 6.13 11.00
C CYS A 127 6.85 6.22 12.31
N SER A 128 7.87 7.07 12.36
CA SER A 128 8.70 7.24 13.57
C SER A 128 7.90 7.77 14.75
N ASN A 129 6.99 8.71 14.54
CA ASN A 129 6.14 9.22 15.62
C ASN A 129 5.16 8.16 16.14
N PHE A 130 4.62 7.31 15.26
CA PHE A 130 3.76 6.20 15.67
C PHE A 130 4.55 5.17 16.48
N LEU A 131 5.69 4.70 15.95
CA LEU A 131 6.48 3.62 16.55
C LEU A 131 7.11 4.02 17.90
N LYS A 132 7.43 5.30 18.12
CA LYS A 132 7.89 5.82 19.42
C LYS A 132 6.94 5.50 20.59
N ASN A 133 5.64 5.47 20.33
CA ASN A 133 4.62 5.27 21.36
C ASN A 133 3.90 3.91 21.26
N ASN A 134 4.10 3.16 20.15
CA ASN A 134 3.34 1.95 19.83
C ASN A 134 4.28 0.83 19.30
N PHE A 135 5.37 0.57 20.02
CA PHE A 135 6.42 -0.36 19.58
C PHE A 135 5.98 -1.83 19.42
N SER A 136 4.82 -2.20 19.98
CA SER A 136 4.23 -3.54 19.86
C SER A 136 3.23 -3.67 18.71
N GLN A 137 3.03 -2.62 17.91
CA GLN A 137 2.07 -2.61 16.81
C GLN A 137 2.75 -2.38 15.47
N TYR A 138 2.21 -3.01 14.44
CA TYR A 138 2.66 -2.84 13.07
C TYR A 138 2.01 -1.62 12.41
N ILE A 139 2.72 -1.08 11.43
CA ILE A 139 2.21 -0.14 10.43
C ILE A 139 1.84 -0.92 9.17
N GLY A 140 0.57 -0.91 8.80
CA GLY A 140 0.08 -1.43 7.54
C GLY A 140 0.30 -0.42 6.41
N VAL A 141 1.01 -0.80 5.35
CA VAL A 141 1.28 0.11 4.22
C VAL A 141 0.85 -0.52 2.91
N HIS A 142 0.07 0.19 2.11
CA HIS A 142 -0.28 -0.26 0.77
C HIS A 142 -0.30 0.87 -0.26
N CYS A 143 -0.08 0.48 -1.51
CA CYS A 143 -0.50 1.25 -2.68
C CYS A 143 -1.57 0.43 -3.41
N THR A 144 -1.64 0.48 -4.74
CA THR A 144 -2.58 -0.37 -5.48
C THR A 144 -2.17 -1.84 -5.41
N HIS A 145 -0.88 -2.16 -5.60
CA HIS A 145 -0.37 -3.53 -5.64
C HIS A 145 0.56 -3.89 -4.47
N GLY A 146 1.06 -2.89 -3.73
CA GLY A 146 1.92 -3.14 -2.56
C GLY A 146 3.36 -3.51 -2.89
N PHE A 147 3.93 -2.96 -3.97
CA PHE A 147 5.31 -3.26 -4.42
C PHE A 147 6.15 -2.01 -4.62
N ASN A 148 5.98 -1.27 -5.73
CA ASN A 148 6.91 -0.19 -6.08
C ASN A 148 6.83 1.01 -5.13
N ARG A 149 5.70 1.73 -5.07
CA ARG A 149 5.53 2.86 -4.14
C ARG A 149 5.71 2.41 -2.69
N THR A 150 5.02 1.34 -2.31
CA THR A 150 5.11 0.80 -0.95
C THR A 150 6.55 0.47 -0.56
N GLY A 151 7.27 -0.24 -1.43
CA GLY A 151 8.68 -0.56 -1.22
C GLY A 151 9.57 0.67 -1.18
N PHE A 152 9.35 1.66 -2.04
CA PHE A 152 10.11 2.91 -2.03
C PHE A 152 10.02 3.62 -0.67
N PHE A 153 8.79 3.79 -0.16
CA PHE A 153 8.56 4.43 1.14
C PHE A 153 9.13 3.61 2.30
N VAL A 154 8.87 2.31 2.34
CA VAL A 154 9.38 1.43 3.40
C VAL A 154 10.91 1.36 3.38
N VAL A 155 11.53 1.15 2.22
CA VAL A 155 12.99 1.15 2.07
C VAL A 155 13.60 2.48 2.52
N SER A 156 13.00 3.61 2.14
CA SER A 156 13.48 4.93 2.58
C SER A 156 13.47 5.03 4.12
N TYR A 157 12.42 4.52 4.78
CA TYR A 157 12.37 4.46 6.25
C TYR A 157 13.47 3.56 6.84
N LEU A 158 13.68 2.36 6.29
CA LEU A 158 14.71 1.44 6.78
C LEU A 158 16.11 2.07 6.71
N VAL A 159 16.38 2.86 5.66
CA VAL A 159 17.66 3.58 5.53
C VAL A 159 17.73 4.78 6.48
N GLU A 160 16.72 5.65 6.47
CA GLU A 160 16.76 6.92 7.23
C GLU A 160 16.70 6.71 8.75
N GLU A 161 15.89 5.77 9.23
CA GLU A 161 15.60 5.62 10.67
C GLU A 161 16.23 4.37 11.28
N LEU A 162 16.44 3.31 10.50
CA LEU A 162 17.02 2.05 10.99
C LEU A 162 18.45 1.79 10.48
N HIS A 163 19.01 2.74 9.72
CA HIS A 163 20.40 2.75 9.26
C HIS A 163 20.80 1.51 8.44
N TYR A 164 19.86 0.92 7.70
CA TYR A 164 20.18 -0.09 6.70
C TYR A 164 20.96 0.58 5.57
N ASP A 165 21.95 -0.11 5.00
CA ASP A 165 22.42 0.26 3.67
C ASP A 165 21.29 0.02 2.64
N VAL A 166 21.28 0.81 1.55
CA VAL A 166 20.18 0.79 0.59
C VAL A 166 20.00 -0.57 -0.09
N ALA A 167 21.09 -1.31 -0.34
CA ALA A 167 21.03 -2.61 -1.01
C ALA A 167 20.40 -3.66 -0.09
N SER A 168 20.82 -3.71 1.18
CA SER A 168 20.22 -4.59 2.19
C SER A 168 18.76 -4.23 2.47
N ALA A 169 18.40 -2.95 2.52
CA ALA A 169 17.00 -2.53 2.69
C ALA A 169 16.11 -2.99 1.53
N ILE A 170 16.58 -2.87 0.28
CA ILE A 170 15.88 -3.37 -0.91
C ILE A 170 15.74 -4.90 -0.85
N ARG A 171 16.82 -5.61 -0.52
CA ARG A 171 16.79 -7.09 -0.38
C ARG A 171 15.84 -7.54 0.72
N HIS A 172 15.81 -6.84 1.85
CA HIS A 172 14.91 -7.12 2.96
C HIS A 172 13.43 -6.96 2.56
N PHE A 173 13.11 -5.86 1.86
CA PHE A 173 11.77 -5.67 1.29
C PHE A 173 11.42 -6.78 0.28
N ALA A 174 12.35 -7.15 -0.60
CA ALA A 174 12.15 -8.20 -1.60
C ALA A 174 11.92 -9.58 -0.98
N ALA A 175 12.61 -9.90 0.10
CA ALA A 175 12.44 -11.15 0.84
C ALA A 175 11.04 -11.26 1.47
N ALA A 176 10.55 -10.18 2.09
CA ALA A 176 9.21 -10.14 2.68
C ALA A 176 8.09 -10.03 1.64
N ARG A 177 8.35 -9.40 0.49
CA ARG A 177 7.35 -9.15 -0.56
C ARG A 177 7.88 -9.46 -1.96
N PRO A 178 8.11 -10.74 -2.32
CA PRO A 178 8.75 -11.10 -3.59
C PRO A 178 7.98 -10.63 -4.84
N PRO A 179 8.65 -10.07 -5.87
CA PRO A 179 10.10 -9.93 -6.01
C PRO A 179 10.68 -8.63 -5.43
N GLY A 180 9.89 -7.87 -4.68
CA GLY A 180 10.23 -6.53 -4.20
C GLY A 180 9.83 -5.43 -5.17
N ILE A 181 10.59 -4.34 -5.18
CA ILE A 181 10.43 -3.25 -6.15
C ILE A 181 10.82 -3.80 -7.53
N TYR A 182 9.89 -3.74 -8.48
CA TYR A 182 10.09 -4.30 -9.82
C TYR A 182 10.16 -3.24 -10.94
N ARG A 183 10.09 -1.95 -10.59
CA ARG A 183 10.35 -0.84 -11.50
C ARG A 183 11.77 -0.34 -11.29
N GLN A 184 12.61 -0.45 -12.32
CA GLN A 184 14.04 -0.11 -12.21
C GLN A 184 14.25 1.34 -11.78
N ASN A 185 13.51 2.29 -12.34
CA ASN A 185 13.63 3.71 -11.99
C ASN A 185 13.39 3.99 -10.50
N TYR A 186 12.61 3.16 -9.79
CA TYR A 186 12.42 3.28 -8.35
C TYR A 186 13.66 2.80 -7.58
N ILE A 187 14.31 1.72 -8.03
CA ILE A 187 15.55 1.23 -7.44
C ILE A 187 16.67 2.24 -7.69
N ASP A 188 16.82 2.72 -8.92
CA ASP A 188 17.84 3.69 -9.29
C ASP A 188 17.74 4.96 -8.44
N GLU A 189 16.52 5.49 -8.26
CA GLU A 189 16.28 6.67 -7.43
C GLU A 189 16.63 6.42 -5.94
N LEU A 190 16.37 5.22 -5.40
CA LEU A 190 16.80 4.87 -4.04
C LEU A 190 18.33 4.88 -3.93
N PHE A 191 19.04 4.35 -4.93
CA PHE A 191 20.50 4.40 -4.97
C PHE A 191 21.03 5.82 -5.19
N ILE A 192 20.36 6.67 -5.96
CA ILE A 192 20.72 8.09 -6.09
C ILE A 192 20.63 8.80 -4.73
N ARG A 193 19.57 8.53 -3.95
CA ARG A 193 19.36 9.18 -2.65
C ARG A 193 20.26 8.63 -1.54
N TYR A 194 20.51 7.34 -1.54
CA TYR A 194 21.08 6.63 -0.39
C TYR A 194 22.33 5.82 -0.72
N GLY A 195 22.78 5.78 -1.98
CA GLY A 195 23.90 4.97 -2.43
C GLY A 195 25.25 5.36 -1.81
N GLN A 196 25.40 6.60 -1.34
CA GLN A 196 26.59 7.03 -0.59
C GLN A 196 26.82 6.25 0.72
N TYR A 197 25.77 5.58 1.24
CA TYR A 197 25.83 4.73 2.43
C TYR A 197 26.05 3.25 2.08
N SER A 198 26.30 2.92 0.81
CA SER A 198 26.46 1.56 0.33
C SER A 198 27.76 1.41 -0.49
N ASN A 199 28.36 0.23 -0.38
CA ASN A 199 29.48 -0.19 -1.23
C ASN A 199 29.01 -1.04 -2.44
N GLU A 200 27.70 -1.26 -2.57
CA GLU A 200 27.10 -2.08 -3.63
C GLU A 200 26.56 -1.21 -4.78
N ALA A 201 26.60 -1.74 -6.00
CA ALA A 201 25.99 -1.12 -7.18
C ALA A 201 24.45 -1.30 -7.20
N PRO A 202 23.72 -0.51 -8.01
CA PRO A 202 22.28 -0.66 -8.15
C PRO A 202 21.82 -2.07 -8.52
N ILE A 203 20.78 -2.54 -7.83
CA ILE A 203 20.19 -3.87 -8.04
C ILE A 203 19.28 -3.85 -9.27
N MET A 204 19.33 -4.92 -10.08
CA MET A 204 18.41 -5.10 -11.20
C MET A 204 17.03 -5.58 -10.72
N ALA A 205 15.99 -4.87 -11.11
CA ALA A 205 14.60 -5.21 -10.85
C ALA A 205 14.21 -6.53 -11.50
N SER A 206 13.52 -7.40 -10.75
CA SER A 206 12.98 -8.66 -11.26
C SER A 206 11.52 -8.51 -11.68
N LYS A 207 11.13 -9.09 -12.82
CA LYS A 207 9.73 -9.06 -13.28
C LYS A 207 8.86 -9.96 -12.38
N PRO A 208 7.74 -9.47 -11.85
CA PRO A 208 6.80 -10.31 -11.11
C PRO A 208 6.08 -11.30 -12.05
N HIS A 209 5.92 -12.54 -11.59
CA HIS A 209 5.24 -13.61 -12.34
C HIS A 209 3.74 -13.37 -12.56
N TRP A 210 3.13 -12.44 -11.82
CA TRP A 210 1.69 -12.15 -11.87
C TRP A 210 1.33 -10.95 -12.77
N ILE A 211 2.33 -10.31 -13.41
CA ILE A 211 2.13 -9.28 -14.43
C ILE A 211 2.39 -9.92 -15.80
N PHE A 212 1.34 -10.05 -16.60
CA PHE A 212 1.41 -10.60 -17.95
C PHE A 212 1.66 -9.49 -18.97
#